data_AF-A0A848Y3Y7-F1
#
_entry.id   AF-A0A848Y3Y7-F1
#
_cell.length_a   1.000
_cell.length_b   1.000
_cell.length_c   1.000
_cell.angle_alpha   90.00
_cell.angle_beta   90.00
_cell.angle_gamma   90.00
#
_symmetry.space_group_name_H-M   'P 1'
#
loop_
_entity.id
_entity.type
_entity.pdbx_description
1 polymer ?
#
loop_
_entity_poly.entity_id
_entity_poly.type
_entity_poly.pdbx_seq_one_letter_code
_entity_poly.pdbx_strand_id
1 'polypeptide(L)'
;VALEAERGREMLGVAPLIVERNAPLRGTLVAERDGSLAARFTPGDSLDNRHLILMRPLEDRARPDAAVGWMPPRRSPNAWIDIAAAGVALAAAGVAIHYKFRADDVDDRYRQLGSLERGDPVLKAEAERLDTYSLAALGVMQVGVGVLAVRFILR
;
A
#
# COMPACT_ATOMS: atom_id res chain seq x y z
N VAL A 1 6.43 6.78 -28.25
CA VAL A 1 6.36 5.31 -28.33
C VAL A 1 5.57 4.94 -29.57
N ALA A 2 6.16 4.13 -30.44
CA ALA A 2 5.56 3.66 -31.67
C ALA A 2 5.53 2.14 -31.72
N LEU A 3 4.58 1.57 -32.44
CA LEU A 3 4.55 0.16 -32.82
C LEU A 3 5.07 0.03 -34.24
N GLU A 4 6.12 -0.75 -34.44
CA GLU A 4 6.61 -1.18 -35.75
C GLU A 4 6.11 -2.59 -36.03
N ALA A 5 5.23 -2.72 -37.02
CA ALA A 5 4.73 -3.99 -37.53
C ALA A 5 5.00 -4.10 -39.04
N GLU A 6 4.75 -5.26 -39.65
CA GLU A 6 4.93 -5.47 -41.10
C GLU A 6 4.14 -4.46 -41.95
N ARG A 7 3.03 -3.93 -41.41
CA ARG A 7 2.17 -2.94 -42.07
C ARG A 7 2.69 -1.50 -41.98
N GLY A 8 3.76 -1.26 -41.23
CA GLY A 8 4.35 0.06 -41.02
C GLY A 8 4.45 0.46 -39.55
N ARG A 9 4.78 1.74 -39.33
CA ARG A 9 5.00 2.32 -38.01
C ARG A 9 3.78 3.14 -37.57
N GLU A 10 3.16 2.75 -36.45
CA GLU A 10 2.03 3.44 -35.82
C GLU A 10 2.50 4.18 -34.57
N MET A 11 2.22 5.48 -34.46
CA MET A 11 2.51 6.24 -33.23
C MET A 11 1.43 5.95 -32.18
N LEU A 12 1.83 5.37 -31.04
CA LEU A 12 0.90 5.04 -29.97
C LEU A 12 0.74 6.17 -28.94
N GLY A 13 1.78 6.99 -28.74
CA GLY A 13 1.75 8.13 -27.83
C GLY A 13 3.03 8.31 -27.00
N VAL A 14 2.92 8.98 -25.85
CA VAL A 14 4.03 9.35 -24.97
C VAL A 14 3.89 8.65 -23.61
N ALA A 15 5.01 8.27 -22.99
CA ALA A 15 5.01 7.65 -21.67
C ALA A 15 4.66 8.66 -20.55
N PRO A 16 3.98 8.26 -19.46
CA PRO A 16 3.39 6.94 -19.24
C PRO A 16 2.20 6.69 -20.18
N LEU A 17 2.21 5.55 -20.86
CA LEU A 17 1.28 5.21 -21.93
C LEU A 17 0.42 4.01 -21.54
N ILE A 18 -0.88 4.12 -21.70
CA ILE A 18 -1.85 3.02 -21.61
C ILE A 18 -2.50 2.90 -22.98
N VAL A 19 -2.51 1.69 -23.56
CA VAL A 19 -3.14 1.42 -24.86
C VAL A 19 -4.18 0.35 -24.67
N GLU A 20 -5.44 0.68 -24.95
CA GLU A 20 -6.55 -0.27 -24.91
C GLU A 20 -6.74 -0.92 -26.29
N ARG A 21 -6.69 -2.25 -26.35
CA ARG A 21 -6.91 -3.03 -27.57
C ARG A 21 -7.71 -4.28 -27.25
N ASN A 22 -8.49 -4.73 -28.24
CA ASN A 22 -9.27 -5.98 -28.17
C ASN A 22 -8.47 -7.22 -28.60
N ALA A 23 -7.19 -7.05 -28.95
CA ALA A 23 -6.28 -8.12 -29.35
C ALA A 23 -4.84 -7.78 -28.90
N PRO A 24 -3.97 -8.78 -28.65
CA PRO A 24 -2.58 -8.55 -28.30
C PRO A 24 -1.84 -7.73 -29.35
N LEU A 25 -0.94 -6.85 -28.90
CA LEU A 25 -0.08 -6.09 -29.80
C LEU A 25 0.89 -7.05 -30.49
N ARG A 26 0.95 -6.97 -31.83
CA ARG A 26 1.89 -7.75 -32.64
C ARG A 26 2.86 -6.79 -33.32
N GLY A 27 4.16 -7.03 -33.17
CA GLY A 27 5.22 -6.19 -33.70
C GLY A 27 6.22 -5.78 -32.63
N THR A 28 7.12 -4.85 -32.96
CA THR A 28 8.13 -4.33 -32.04
C THR A 28 7.72 -2.95 -31.56
N LEU A 29 7.65 -2.75 -30.26
CA LEU A 29 7.48 -1.43 -29.66
C LEU A 29 8.81 -0.70 -29.61
N VAL A 30 8.81 0.53 -30.11
CA VAL A 30 9.97 1.42 -30.16
C VAL A 30 9.69 2.63 -29.29
N ALA A 31 10.48 2.77 -28.22
CA ALA A 31 10.50 3.95 -27.37
C ALA A 31 11.69 4.83 -27.78
N GLU A 32 11.38 6.06 -28.16
CA GLU A 32 12.36 7.10 -28.51
C GLU A 32 12.19 8.27 -27.55
N ARG A 33 13.32 8.85 -27.15
CA ARG A 33 13.40 10.05 -26.33
C ARG A 33 14.67 10.80 -26.73
N ASP A 34 14.56 12.10 -26.91
CA ASP A 34 15.71 12.95 -27.23
C ASP A 34 16.80 12.79 -26.17
N GLY A 35 18.05 12.58 -26.64
CA GLY A 35 19.20 12.35 -25.77
C GLY A 35 19.33 10.92 -25.23
N SER A 36 18.47 9.99 -25.65
CA SER A 36 18.56 8.57 -25.30
C SER A 36 18.60 7.67 -26.53
N LEU A 37 19.28 6.52 -26.42
CA LEU A 37 19.20 5.45 -27.41
C LEU A 37 17.77 4.89 -27.46
N ALA A 38 17.28 4.65 -28.68
CA ALA A 38 15.97 4.04 -28.87
C ALA A 38 15.94 2.65 -28.24
N ALA A 39 14.91 2.37 -27.45
CA ALA A 39 14.68 1.07 -26.86
C ALA A 39 13.64 0.31 -27.68
N ARG A 40 13.97 -0.93 -28.06
CA ARG A 40 13.10 -1.82 -28.84
C ARG A 40 12.74 -3.04 -28.01
N PHE A 41 11.46 -3.40 -27.99
CA PHE A 41 10.99 -4.59 -27.27
C PHE A 41 9.73 -5.16 -27.92
N THR A 42 9.58 -6.47 -27.82
CA THR A 42 8.39 -7.17 -28.32
C THR A 42 7.40 -7.32 -27.16
N PRO A 43 6.16 -6.81 -27.27
CA PRO A 43 5.13 -7.07 -26.28
C PRO A 43 4.83 -8.58 -26.26
N GLY A 44 4.53 -9.13 -25.08
CA GLY A 44 4.16 -10.55 -24.96
C GLY A 44 2.80 -10.86 -25.60
N ASP A 45 2.43 -12.14 -25.65
CA ASP A 45 1.17 -12.57 -26.27
C ASP A 45 -0.09 -12.33 -25.41
N SER A 46 0.05 -11.78 -24.21
CA SER A 46 -1.06 -11.43 -23.30
C SER A 46 -1.72 -10.10 -23.67
N LEU A 47 -3.01 -9.95 -23.33
CA LEU A 47 -3.72 -8.66 -23.42
C LEU A 47 -3.33 -7.71 -22.28
N ASP A 48 -3.02 -8.26 -21.10
CA ASP A 48 -2.51 -7.50 -19.95
C ASP A 48 -0.98 -7.64 -19.91
N ASN A 49 -0.30 -6.71 -20.58
CA ASN A 49 1.15 -6.62 -20.61
C ASN A 49 1.61 -5.30 -19.99
N ARG A 50 2.59 -5.38 -19.09
CA ARG A 50 3.21 -4.20 -18.48
C ARG A 50 4.71 -4.26 -18.72
N HIS A 51 5.24 -3.18 -19.28
CA HIS A 51 6.68 -3.08 -19.57
C HIS A 51 7.24 -1.82 -18.94
N LEU A 52 8.33 -1.99 -18.18
CA LEU A 52 9.18 -0.90 -17.73
C LEU A 52 10.39 -0.84 -18.66
N ILE A 53 10.59 0.31 -19.29
CA ILE A 53 11.65 0.50 -20.28
C ILE A 53 12.70 1.42 -19.69
N LEU A 54 13.91 0.90 -19.51
CA LEU A 54 15.07 1.69 -19.13
C LEU A 54 15.80 2.12 -20.40
N MET A 55 15.76 3.42 -20.70
CA MET A 55 16.47 3.98 -21.85
C MET A 55 17.89 4.36 -21.46
N ARG A 56 18.87 3.99 -22.30
CA ARG A 56 20.27 4.37 -22.10
C ARG A 56 20.51 5.77 -22.69
N PRO A 57 21.24 6.66 -22.01
CA PRO A 57 21.61 7.95 -22.59
C PRO A 57 22.55 7.73 -23.79
N LEU A 58 22.51 8.63 -24.78
CA LEU A 58 23.57 8.71 -25.80
C LEU A 58 24.85 9.21 -25.11
N GLU A 59 25.92 8.42 -25.14
CA GLU A 59 27.16 8.63 -24.39
C GLU A 59 27.89 9.96 -24.69
N ASP A 60 27.47 10.73 -25.71
CA ASP A 60 28.16 11.94 -26.17
C ASP A 60 27.35 13.24 -26.03
N ARG A 61 26.23 13.21 -25.30
CA ARG A 61 25.49 14.42 -24.90
C ARG A 61 25.07 14.32 -23.45
N ALA A 62 26.04 14.42 -22.55
CA ALA A 62 25.78 14.87 -21.18
C ALA A 62 25.26 16.32 -21.23
N ARG A 63 23.97 16.50 -21.55
CA ARG A 63 23.25 17.72 -21.14
C ARG A 63 22.99 17.56 -19.64
N PRO A 64 23.53 18.45 -18.79
CA PRO A 64 23.30 18.42 -17.33
C PRO A 64 21.82 18.49 -16.94
N ASP A 65 20.96 18.91 -17.88
CA ASP A 65 19.53 19.17 -17.66
C ASP A 65 18.62 17.96 -17.94
N ALA A 66 19.18 16.76 -18.09
CA ALA A 66 18.38 15.52 -18.04
C ALA A 66 17.95 15.25 -16.58
N ALA A 67 17.24 16.22 -15.98
CA ALA A 67 16.55 16.05 -14.72
C ALA A 67 15.60 14.87 -14.89
N VAL A 68 15.92 13.76 -14.23
CA VAL A 68 14.98 12.68 -13.99
C VAL A 68 13.92 13.30 -13.10
N GLY A 69 12.86 13.82 -13.71
CA GLY A 69 11.73 14.36 -12.98
C GLY A 69 11.16 13.22 -12.15
N TRP A 70 11.47 13.21 -10.85
CA TRP A 70 10.78 12.37 -9.89
C TRP A 70 9.31 12.77 -9.99
N MET A 71 8.52 11.91 -10.62
CA MET A 71 7.08 12.09 -10.65
C MET A 71 6.54 11.40 -9.41
N PRO A 72 5.98 12.13 -8.43
CA PRO A 72 5.40 11.51 -7.25
C PRO A 72 4.42 10.42 -7.70
N PRO A 73 4.43 9.23 -7.06
CA PRO A 73 3.45 8.21 -7.36
C PRO A 73 2.07 8.85 -7.26
N ARG A 74 1.30 8.79 -8.37
CA ARG A 74 -0.05 9.36 -8.45
C ARG A 74 -0.83 8.87 -7.23
N ARG A 75 -1.48 9.80 -6.50
CA ARG A 75 -2.35 9.46 -5.37
C ARG A 75 -3.25 8.31 -5.81
N SER A 76 -3.10 7.16 -5.14
CA SER A 76 -3.98 6.03 -5.39
C SER A 76 -5.42 6.52 -5.23
N PRO A 77 -6.35 6.20 -6.16
CA PRO A 77 -7.76 6.57 -6.03
C PRO A 77 -8.36 6.07 -4.71
N ASN A 78 -7.71 5.08 -4.08
CA ASN A 78 -8.12 4.46 -2.84
C ASN A 78 -7.31 4.94 -1.62
N ALA A 79 -6.65 6.10 -1.67
CA ALA A 79 -5.88 6.63 -0.53
C ALA A 79 -6.72 6.83 0.74
N TRP A 80 -8.03 7.08 0.58
CA TRP A 80 -8.97 7.17 1.70
C TRP A 80 -9.04 5.89 2.53
N ILE A 81 -8.82 4.71 1.90
CA ILE A 81 -8.80 3.42 2.60
C ILE A 81 -7.61 3.33 3.54
N ASP A 82 -6.44 3.87 3.15
CA ASP A 82 -5.26 3.86 4.01
C ASP A 82 -5.49 4.78 5.22
N ILE A 83 -6.07 5.96 4.98
CA ILE A 83 -6.39 6.92 6.03
C ILE A 83 -7.42 6.30 7.01
N ALA A 84 -8.46 5.67 6.48
CA ALA A 84 -9.48 5.01 7.30
C ALA A 84 -8.89 3.84 8.10
N ALA A 85 -8.10 2.97 7.47
CA ALA A 85 -7.47 1.84 8.14
C ALA A 85 -6.50 2.29 9.24
N ALA A 86 -5.67 3.29 8.96
CA ALA A 86 -4.75 3.88 9.94
C ALA A 86 -5.51 4.54 11.10
N GLY A 87 -6.54 5.33 10.79
CA GLY A 87 -7.37 5.99 11.80
C GLY A 87 -8.08 4.99 12.71
N VAL A 88 -8.69 3.94 12.14
CA VAL A 88 -9.34 2.86 12.90
C VAL A 88 -8.32 2.10 13.75
N ALA A 89 -7.15 1.77 13.21
CA ALA A 89 -6.11 1.07 13.96
C ALA A 89 -5.63 1.88 15.17
N LEU A 90 -5.37 3.18 14.99
CA LEU A 90 -4.96 4.07 16.08
C LEU A 90 -6.06 4.24 17.13
N ALA A 91 -7.31 4.44 16.70
CA ALA A 91 -8.44 4.55 17.63
C ALA A 91 -8.62 3.25 18.45
N ALA A 92 -8.56 2.10 17.78
CA ALA A 92 -8.66 0.80 18.42
C ALA A 92 -7.50 0.54 19.40
N ALA A 93 -6.27 0.95 19.05
CA ALA A 93 -5.13 0.89 19.96
C ALA A 93 -5.37 1.71 21.23
N GLY A 94 -5.87 2.95 21.10
CA GLY A 94 -6.22 3.80 22.24
C GLY A 94 -7.30 3.18 23.12
N VAL A 95 -8.34 2.62 22.51
CA VAL A 95 -9.43 1.91 23.23
C VAL A 95 -8.91 0.67 23.94
N ALA A 96 -8.03 -0.12 23.31
CA ALA A 96 -7.42 -1.30 23.92
C ALA A 96 -6.60 -0.92 25.16
N ILE A 97 -5.76 0.11 25.05
CA ILE A 97 -4.96 0.62 26.17
C ILE A 97 -5.86 1.11 27.31
N HIS A 98 -6.92 1.87 26.99
CA HIS A 98 -7.86 2.37 27.99
C HIS A 98 -8.52 1.22 28.78
N TYR A 99 -9.04 0.20 28.08
CA TYR A 99 -9.69 -0.93 28.73
C TYR A 99 -8.71 -1.81 29.49
N LYS A 100 -7.49 -1.98 28.99
CA LYS A 100 -6.44 -2.72 29.69
C LYS A 100 -6.10 -2.09 31.03
N PHE A 101 -5.81 -0.78 31.06
CA PHE A 101 -5.50 -0.09 32.32
C PHE A 101 -6.67 -0.16 33.31
N ARG A 102 -7.91 -0.11 32.81
CA ARG A 102 -9.09 -0.25 33.66
C ARG A 102 -9.27 -1.68 34.19
N ALA A 103 -8.94 -2.69 33.40
CA ALA A 103 -8.96 -4.09 33.82
C ALA A 103 -7.91 -4.32 34.92
N ASP A 104 -6.69 -3.81 34.73
CA ASP A 104 -5.59 -3.91 35.70
C ASP A 104 -5.97 -3.23 37.03
N ASP A 105 -6.55 -2.04 37.02
CA ASP A 105 -7.01 -1.34 38.24
C ASP A 105 -8.11 -2.11 39.01
N VAL A 106 -9.03 -2.75 38.29
CA VAL A 106 -10.08 -3.58 38.92
C VAL A 106 -9.48 -4.88 39.48
N ASP A 107 -8.58 -5.54 38.75
CA ASP A 107 -7.89 -6.77 39.20
C ASP A 107 -6.97 -6.50 40.39
N ASP A 108 -6.31 -5.34 40.44
CA ASP A 108 -5.49 -4.91 41.57
C ASP A 108 -6.34 -4.78 42.84
N ARG A 109 -7.52 -4.14 42.76
CA ARG A 109 -8.46 -4.05 43.89
C ARG A 109 -8.95 -5.42 44.35
N TYR A 110 -9.22 -6.33 43.40
CA TYR A 110 -9.60 -7.72 43.69
C TYR A 110 -8.49 -8.50 44.43
N ARG A 111 -7.21 -8.23 44.14
CA ARG A 111 -6.05 -8.93 44.72
C ARG A 111 -5.46 -8.26 45.94
N GLN A 112 -5.80 -6.99 46.20
CA GLN A 112 -5.15 -6.16 47.20
C GLN A 112 -5.21 -6.77 48.60
N LEU A 113 -4.03 -6.94 49.21
CA LEU A 113 -3.91 -7.43 50.58
C LEU A 113 -4.46 -6.38 51.57
N GLY A 114 -5.41 -6.81 52.40
CA GLY A 114 -6.00 -5.97 53.45
C GLY A 114 -7.20 -5.13 53.02
N SER A 115 -7.67 -5.23 51.77
CA SER A 115 -8.92 -4.60 51.34
C SER A 115 -10.14 -5.46 51.71
N LEU A 116 -11.28 -4.82 51.93
CA LEU A 116 -12.58 -5.49 52.11
C LEU A 116 -13.12 -6.07 50.80
N GLU A 117 -12.59 -5.61 49.66
CA GLU A 117 -12.99 -5.99 48.31
C GLU A 117 -12.24 -7.23 47.81
N ARG A 118 -11.27 -7.72 48.57
CA ARG A 118 -10.43 -8.84 48.19
C ARG A 118 -11.27 -10.09 47.96
N GLY A 119 -11.06 -10.72 46.82
CA GLY A 119 -11.77 -11.96 46.49
C GLY A 119 -13.23 -11.76 46.06
N ASP A 120 -13.69 -10.51 45.89
CA ASP A 120 -15.03 -10.22 45.41
C ASP A 120 -15.23 -10.76 43.97
N PRO A 121 -16.16 -11.70 43.75
CA PRO A 121 -16.42 -12.25 42.43
C PRO A 121 -16.96 -11.22 41.43
N VAL A 122 -17.59 -10.13 41.89
CA VAL A 122 -18.09 -9.06 41.02
C VAL A 122 -16.94 -8.30 40.38
N LEU A 123 -15.90 -7.97 41.15
CA LEU A 123 -14.70 -7.30 40.64
C LEU A 123 -13.95 -8.19 39.64
N LYS A 124 -13.83 -9.49 39.95
CA LYS A 124 -13.22 -10.45 39.03
C LYS A 124 -13.95 -10.49 37.69
N ALA A 125 -15.28 -10.63 37.71
CA ALA A 125 -16.08 -10.66 36.49
C ALA A 125 -16.01 -9.33 35.70
N GLU A 126 -15.90 -8.20 36.39
CA GLU A 126 -15.72 -6.90 35.75
C GLU A 126 -14.34 -6.78 35.09
N ALA A 127 -13.26 -7.19 35.76
CA ALA A 127 -11.91 -7.20 35.19
C ALA A 127 -11.84 -8.07 33.92
N GLU A 128 -12.39 -9.29 33.96
CA GLU A 128 -12.45 -10.20 32.80
C GLU A 128 -13.24 -9.60 31.62
N ARG A 129 -14.34 -8.89 31.90
CA ARG A 129 -15.12 -8.20 30.87
C ARG A 129 -14.33 -7.06 30.22
N LEU A 130 -13.62 -6.26 31.02
CA LEU A 130 -12.79 -5.17 30.52
C LEU A 130 -11.60 -5.69 29.70
N ASP A 131 -10.97 -6.77 30.16
CA ASP A 131 -9.89 -7.44 29.43
C ASP A 131 -10.38 -7.96 28.06
N THR A 132 -11.57 -8.56 28.02
CA THR A 132 -12.22 -9.00 26.77
C THR A 132 -12.43 -7.85 25.79
N TYR A 133 -12.88 -6.67 26.26
CA TYR A 133 -13.00 -5.49 25.40
C TYR A 133 -11.65 -4.99 24.91
N SER A 134 -10.61 -5.05 25.76
CA SER A 134 -9.25 -4.69 25.36
C SER A 134 -8.72 -5.61 24.25
N LEU A 135 -8.95 -6.92 24.37
CA LEU A 135 -8.56 -7.93 23.38
C LEU A 135 -9.31 -7.75 22.07
N ALA A 136 -10.62 -7.49 22.13
CA ALA A 136 -11.42 -7.22 20.93
C ALA A 136 -10.90 -5.98 20.18
N ALA A 137 -10.61 -4.90 20.92
CA ALA A 137 -10.03 -3.69 20.33
C ALA A 137 -8.63 -3.94 19.73
N LEU A 138 -7.80 -4.74 20.40
CA LEU A 138 -6.48 -5.14 19.88
C LEU A 138 -6.61 -5.97 18.58
N GLY A 139 -7.61 -6.85 18.50
CA GLY A 139 -7.93 -7.58 17.26
C GLY A 139 -8.32 -6.64 16.11
N VAL A 140 -9.17 -5.64 16.38
CA VAL A 140 -9.54 -4.62 15.38
C VAL A 140 -8.30 -3.83 14.90
N MET A 141 -7.41 -3.45 15.83
CA MET A 141 -6.15 -2.80 15.48
C MET A 141 -5.30 -3.67 14.56
N GLN A 142 -5.13 -4.95 14.87
CA GLN A 142 -4.35 -5.89 14.06
C GLN A 142 -4.90 -6.03 12.63
N VAL A 143 -6.22 -6.08 12.47
CA VAL A 143 -6.86 -6.08 11.15
C VAL A 143 -6.52 -4.80 10.37
N GLY A 144 -6.63 -3.64 11.00
CA GLY A 144 -6.29 -2.36 10.38
C GLY A 144 -4.83 -2.28 9.92
N VAL A 145 -3.89 -2.72 10.77
CA VAL A 145 -2.46 -2.81 10.43
C VAL A 145 -2.22 -3.83 9.30
N GLY A 146 -2.92 -4.97 9.32
CA GLY A 146 -2.83 -5.99 8.27
C GLY A 146 -3.28 -5.46 6.90
N VAL A 147 -4.38 -4.69 6.85
CA VAL A 147 -4.83 -4.02 5.63
C VAL A 147 -3.77 -3.06 5.11
N LEU A 148 -3.15 -2.26 5.98
CA LEU A 148 -2.08 -1.35 5.59
C LEU A 148 -0.85 -2.10 5.06
N ALA A 149 -0.43 -3.17 5.73
CA ALA A 149 0.73 -3.97 5.33
C ALA A 149 0.53 -4.60 3.93
N VAL A 150 -0.63 -5.21 3.69
CA VAL A 150 -0.97 -5.79 2.37
C VAL A 150 -0.97 -4.71 1.29
N ARG A 151 -1.57 -3.54 1.58
CA ARG A 151 -1.63 -2.44 0.62
C ARG A 151 -0.29 -1.76 0.36
N PHE A 152 0.62 -1.80 1.34
CA PHE A 152 2.00 -1.35 1.15
C PHE A 152 2.78 -2.31 0.24
N ILE A 153 2.62 -3.62 0.40
CA ILE A 153 3.29 -4.64 -0.42
C ILE A 153 2.77 -4.63 -1.87
N LEU A 154 1.47 -4.39 -2.07
CA LEU A 154 0.84 -4.42 -3.40
C LEU A 154 0.96 -3.09 -4.18
N ARG A 155 1.63 -2.08 -3.63
CA ARG A 155 1.88 -0.78 -4.28
C ARG A 155 3.30 -0.69 -4.80
#